data_AF-A0A933AIG8-F1
#
_entry.id   AF-A0A933AIG8-F1
#
_cell.length_a   1.000
_cell.length_b   1.000
_cell.length_c   1.000
_cell.angle_alpha   90.00
_cell.angle_beta   90.00
_cell.angle_gamma   90.00
#
_symmetry.space_group_name_H-M   'P 1'
#
loop_
_entity.id
_entity.type
_entity.pdbx_description
1 polymer ?
#
loop_
_entity_poly.entity_id
_entity_poly.type
_entity_poly.pdbx_seq_one_letter_code
_entity_poly.pdbx_strand_id
1 'polypeptide(L)'
;MPPRDIYLLSPRTLSAETIAVTFAKTSRSPQSFREIAAELTDEQSAQFHEKWVVGYGHASVAEHAVLHMAFENVSRLAIECIESNRLASYTEKSTRYQKWNPTGYFTPPAIAASRHAELYERTCSRLFEVYQQSLGPLRAWVETQFPRKEGESAAKYDGRIRSKYVDNCRFLLPAAALANVGMTANARVFESAIRKMLSHPLAEVREIGEAVKRVALGETPTLVKYAERVEYLADLTAKDRFTRRTTEERESSSDWLTLVHFDRDAESKFLAACLYRFGNMPFAGALAAVGQLDAAGREALAAEALGALGLYDVPLRELEHVTYTFDAWMDQGAYFEVKRHRMMTQTPQRLTADLGWATPAAFEAAGSRDEYEGAMQAAAEAYRALSADFPEEASYVIPNGFNRRLLMTLNLRETFAFCELRTAPNAHFSVRRIAARMYEILRETHPLLARFMRCGDRPSAEAIEREYFVGIK
;
A
#
# COMPACT_ATOMS: atom_id res chain seq x y z
N MET A 1 -47.68 5.50 -10.73
CA MET A 1 -46.40 5.49 -10.00
C MET A 1 -45.69 6.81 -10.29
N PRO A 2 -45.07 7.47 -9.29
CA PRO A 2 -44.22 8.62 -9.59
C PRO A 2 -43.11 8.20 -10.58
N PRO A 3 -42.71 9.08 -11.53
CA PRO A 3 -41.63 8.77 -12.46
C PRO A 3 -40.31 8.57 -11.71
N ARG A 4 -39.46 7.66 -12.20
CA ARG A 4 -38.10 7.51 -11.70
C ARG A 4 -37.30 8.74 -12.08
N ASP A 5 -36.76 9.44 -11.07
CA ASP A 5 -35.90 10.61 -11.24
C ASP A 5 -34.50 10.29 -10.67
N ILE A 6 -33.45 10.41 -11.49
CA ILE A 6 -32.05 10.12 -11.13
C ILE A 6 -31.22 11.34 -11.54
N TYR A 7 -30.59 11.99 -10.56
CA TYR A 7 -29.82 13.21 -10.77
C TYR A 7 -28.69 13.35 -9.75
N LEU A 8 -27.76 14.26 -10.05
CA LEU A 8 -26.64 14.61 -9.20
C LEU A 8 -26.98 15.84 -8.33
N LEU A 9 -26.68 15.79 -7.03
CA LEU A 9 -26.49 16.99 -6.23
C LEU A 9 -25.08 17.51 -6.47
N SER A 10 -24.97 18.67 -7.12
CA SER A 10 -23.68 19.17 -7.61
C SER A 10 -22.88 19.84 -6.48
N PRO A 11 -21.61 19.43 -6.25
CA PRO A 11 -20.71 20.13 -5.33
C PRO A 11 -20.28 21.51 -5.85
N ARG A 12 -20.69 21.90 -7.07
CA ARG A 12 -20.50 23.27 -7.59
C ARG A 12 -21.48 24.29 -7.00
N THR A 13 -22.56 23.81 -6.41
CA THR A 13 -23.68 24.64 -5.93
C THR A 13 -24.02 24.42 -4.47
N LEU A 14 -23.61 23.28 -3.90
CA LEU A 14 -23.87 22.91 -2.51
C LEU A 14 -22.55 22.52 -1.85
N SER A 15 -22.35 22.93 -0.60
CA SER A 15 -21.21 22.48 0.20
C SER A 15 -21.27 20.97 0.45
N ALA A 16 -20.10 20.37 0.71
CA ALA A 16 -20.00 18.95 1.01
C ALA A 16 -20.84 18.55 2.25
N GLU A 17 -20.87 19.41 3.27
CA GLU A 17 -21.69 19.22 4.47
C GLU A 17 -23.19 19.31 4.17
N THR A 18 -23.63 20.26 3.32
CA THR A 18 -25.03 20.38 2.92
C THR A 18 -25.52 19.18 2.10
N ILE A 19 -24.68 18.65 1.18
CA ILE A 19 -24.99 17.40 0.46
C ILE A 19 -25.17 16.24 1.45
N ALA A 20 -24.26 16.11 2.43
CA ALA A 20 -24.34 15.07 3.45
C ALA A 20 -25.63 15.16 4.29
N VAL A 21 -26.02 16.36 4.74
CA VAL A 21 -27.28 16.56 5.49
C VAL A 21 -28.50 16.29 4.62
N THR A 22 -28.47 16.67 3.35
CA THR A 22 -29.55 16.40 2.40
C THR A 22 -29.83 14.90 2.32
N PHE A 23 -28.79 14.08 2.18
CA PHE A 23 -28.94 12.63 2.18
C PHE A 23 -29.35 12.06 3.54
N ALA A 24 -28.86 12.61 4.65
CA ALA A 24 -29.27 12.13 5.97
C ALA A 24 -30.77 12.37 6.25
N LYS A 25 -31.30 13.54 5.88
CA LYS A 25 -32.69 13.95 6.13
C LYS A 25 -33.73 13.08 5.43
N THR A 26 -33.39 12.42 4.31
CA THR A 26 -34.33 11.55 3.57
C THR A 26 -34.90 10.41 4.42
N SER A 27 -34.15 9.95 5.43
CA SER A 27 -34.60 8.90 6.35
C SER A 27 -35.78 9.31 7.23
N ARG A 28 -36.06 10.63 7.33
CA ARG A 28 -37.06 11.21 8.24
C ARG A 28 -37.92 12.30 7.60
N SER A 29 -37.73 12.63 6.32
CA SER A 29 -38.51 13.62 5.57
C SER A 29 -39.22 12.97 4.39
N PRO A 30 -40.50 13.28 4.14
CA PRO A 30 -41.22 12.81 2.96
C PRO A 30 -40.86 13.57 1.67
N GLN A 31 -40.04 14.62 1.76
CA GLN A 31 -39.65 15.48 0.64
C GLN A 31 -38.59 14.83 -0.26
N SER A 32 -38.50 15.32 -1.50
CA SER A 32 -37.43 14.97 -2.43
C SER A 32 -36.09 15.60 -2.02
N PHE A 33 -34.97 15.05 -2.52
CA PHE A 33 -33.64 15.63 -2.21
C PHE A 33 -33.47 17.07 -2.70
N ARG A 34 -34.12 17.49 -3.81
CA ARG A 34 -34.09 18.89 -4.28
C ARG A 34 -34.78 19.84 -3.30
N GLU A 35 -35.93 19.44 -2.78
CA GLU A 35 -36.68 20.23 -1.77
C GLU A 35 -35.89 20.32 -0.47
N ILE A 36 -35.37 19.19 0.03
CA ILE A 36 -34.53 19.16 1.24
C ILE A 36 -33.30 20.05 1.06
N ALA A 37 -32.58 19.95 -0.06
CA ALA A 37 -31.39 20.76 -0.32
C ALA A 37 -31.70 22.25 -0.42
N ALA A 38 -32.84 22.62 -1.03
CA ALA A 38 -33.25 24.02 -1.18
C ALA A 38 -33.60 24.69 0.16
N GLU A 39 -33.98 23.91 1.17
CA GLU A 39 -34.27 24.39 2.52
C GLU A 39 -33.04 24.48 3.44
N LEU A 40 -31.88 23.95 3.02
CA LEU A 40 -30.67 23.88 3.82
C LEU A 40 -29.73 25.05 3.51
N THR A 41 -29.38 25.78 4.56
CA THR A 41 -28.22 26.68 4.62
C THR A 41 -27.01 25.94 5.20
N ASP A 42 -25.81 26.48 5.01
CA ASP A 42 -24.61 25.91 5.61
C ASP A 42 -24.68 25.93 7.15
N GLU A 43 -25.28 26.96 7.76
CA GLU A 43 -25.49 27.03 9.20
C GLU A 43 -26.44 25.94 9.72
N GLN A 44 -27.55 25.70 9.03
CA GLN A 44 -28.47 24.62 9.40
C GLN A 44 -27.81 23.25 9.23
N SER A 45 -26.99 23.07 8.19
CA SER A 45 -26.23 21.85 7.95
C SER A 45 -25.19 21.62 9.05
N ALA A 46 -24.47 22.66 9.47
CA ALA A 46 -23.51 22.60 10.57
C ALA A 46 -24.20 22.25 11.90
N GLN A 47 -25.32 22.88 12.23
CA GLN A 47 -26.10 22.55 13.44
C GLN A 47 -26.60 21.10 13.42
N PHE A 48 -27.00 20.60 12.25
CA PHE A 48 -27.38 19.20 12.08
C PHE A 48 -26.19 18.27 12.35
N HIS A 49 -25.02 18.55 11.79
CA HIS A 49 -23.81 17.75 12.00
C HIS A 49 -23.36 17.76 13.45
N GLU A 50 -23.31 18.91 14.11
CA GLU A 50 -22.95 19.03 15.53
C GLU A 50 -23.89 18.16 16.40
N LYS A 51 -25.20 18.22 16.14
CA LYS A 51 -26.17 17.44 16.90
C LYS A 51 -26.05 15.94 16.61
N TRP A 52 -26.12 15.54 15.34
CA TRP A 52 -26.35 14.15 14.96
C TRP A 52 -25.08 13.36 14.62
N VAL A 53 -24.14 13.97 13.92
CA VAL A 53 -22.91 13.28 13.51
C VAL A 53 -21.92 13.25 14.67
N VAL A 54 -21.66 14.41 15.27
CA VAL A 54 -20.76 14.55 16.41
C VAL A 54 -21.44 14.06 17.70
N GLY A 55 -22.61 14.63 18.04
CA GLY A 55 -23.28 14.34 19.32
C GLY A 55 -23.83 12.91 19.45
N TYR A 56 -24.56 12.42 18.44
CA TYR A 56 -25.17 11.08 18.45
C TYR A 56 -24.31 10.00 17.78
N GLY A 57 -23.15 10.34 17.20
CA GLY A 57 -22.23 9.37 16.60
C GLY A 57 -22.70 8.78 15.27
N HIS A 58 -23.59 9.44 14.53
CA HIS A 58 -24.02 9.00 13.19
C HIS A 58 -22.93 9.26 12.12
N ALA A 59 -21.74 8.70 12.32
CA ALA A 59 -20.53 8.98 11.55
C ALA A 59 -20.64 8.65 10.04
N SER A 60 -21.55 7.76 9.64
CA SER A 60 -21.74 7.40 8.21
C SER A 60 -22.24 8.57 7.37
N VAL A 61 -22.92 9.56 7.96
CA VAL A 61 -23.36 10.77 7.23
C VAL A 61 -22.15 11.55 6.69
N ALA A 62 -21.03 11.56 7.42
CA ALA A 62 -19.79 12.21 7.01
C ALA A 62 -19.15 11.56 5.77
N GLU A 63 -19.58 10.36 5.37
CA GLU A 63 -19.04 9.67 4.19
C GLU A 63 -19.47 10.31 2.87
N HIS A 64 -20.54 11.11 2.88
CA HIS A 64 -21.02 11.86 1.70
C HIS A 64 -20.19 13.11 1.41
N ALA A 65 -19.45 13.63 2.39
CA ALA A 65 -18.56 14.77 2.19
C ALA A 65 -17.18 14.28 1.73
N VAL A 66 -16.80 14.55 0.48
CA VAL A 66 -15.56 14.08 -0.14
C VAL A 66 -14.57 15.23 -0.33
N LEU A 67 -13.32 15.03 0.08
CA LEU A 67 -12.23 15.99 -0.07
C LEU A 67 -11.14 15.44 -0.99
N HIS A 68 -10.48 16.35 -1.71
CA HIS A 68 -9.33 16.07 -2.57
C HIS A 68 -8.10 16.81 -2.00
N MET A 69 -7.18 16.09 -1.38
CA MET A 69 -6.00 16.63 -0.73
C MET A 69 -4.75 16.41 -1.58
N ALA A 70 -4.00 17.48 -1.84
CA ALA A 70 -2.70 17.42 -2.50
C ALA A 70 -1.60 17.57 -1.46
N PHE A 71 -0.68 16.61 -1.43
CA PHE A 71 0.52 16.65 -0.60
C PHE A 71 1.72 16.81 -1.53
N GLU A 72 2.52 17.86 -1.30
CA GLU A 72 3.72 18.13 -2.07
C GLU A 72 4.93 18.18 -1.15
N ASN A 73 6.06 17.69 -1.63
CA ASN A 73 7.33 17.71 -0.91
C ASN A 73 7.24 17.04 0.47
N VAL A 74 6.57 15.89 0.54
CA VAL A 74 6.50 15.04 1.73
C VAL A 74 7.47 13.87 1.58
N SER A 75 8.14 13.48 2.66
CA SER A 75 9.03 12.32 2.62
C SER A 75 8.28 11.04 2.26
N ARG A 76 8.97 10.09 1.64
CA ARG A 76 8.38 8.78 1.35
C ARG A 76 8.08 7.98 2.62
N LEU A 77 8.77 8.24 3.72
CA LEU A 77 8.43 7.69 5.03
C LEU A 77 7.07 8.21 5.53
N ALA A 78 6.81 9.51 5.44
CA ALA A 78 5.52 10.09 5.83
C ALA A 78 4.37 9.64 4.92
N ILE A 79 4.63 9.44 3.61
CA ILE A 79 3.65 8.92 2.65
C ILE A 79 3.10 7.56 3.09
N GLU A 80 3.87 6.70 3.77
CA GLU A 80 3.33 5.43 4.29
C GLU A 80 2.18 5.65 5.28
N CYS A 81 2.28 6.65 6.16
CA CYS A 81 1.20 7.00 7.08
C CYS A 81 -0.02 7.54 6.32
N ILE A 82 0.20 8.44 5.35
CA ILE A 82 -0.87 9.01 4.51
C ILE A 82 -1.63 7.90 3.78
N GLU A 83 -0.89 6.99 3.15
CA GLU A 83 -1.44 5.94 2.31
C GLU A 83 -2.05 4.76 3.07
N SER A 84 -1.76 4.60 4.36
CA SER A 84 -2.30 3.48 5.15
C SER A 84 -3.82 3.57 5.42
N ASN A 85 -4.51 4.64 5.01
CA ASN A 85 -5.97 4.69 5.06
C ASN A 85 -6.58 3.88 3.89
N ARG A 86 -7.36 2.83 4.20
CA ARG A 86 -7.83 1.85 3.22
C ARG A 86 -8.90 2.39 2.27
N LEU A 87 -9.84 3.16 2.80
CA LEU A 87 -11.00 3.68 2.07
C LEU A 87 -10.70 5.04 1.44
N ALA A 88 -9.65 5.08 0.61
CA ALA A 88 -9.17 6.30 -0.05
C ALA A 88 -8.51 5.96 -1.38
N SER A 89 -8.51 6.92 -2.30
CA SER A 89 -7.82 6.85 -3.58
C SER A 89 -6.51 7.63 -3.53
N TYR A 90 -5.45 7.09 -4.15
CA TYR A 90 -4.12 7.70 -4.13
C TYR A 90 -3.47 7.73 -5.50
N THR A 91 -2.74 8.79 -5.77
CA THR A 91 -1.79 8.88 -6.88
C THR A 91 -0.48 9.46 -6.36
N GLU A 92 0.53 8.61 -6.22
CA GLU A 92 1.88 8.98 -5.77
C GLU A 92 2.81 9.23 -6.97
N LYS A 93 3.69 10.22 -6.84
CA LYS A 93 4.79 10.49 -7.77
C LYS A 93 5.62 9.22 -8.00
N SER A 94 5.65 8.75 -9.25
CA SER A 94 6.34 7.50 -9.59
C SER A 94 7.86 7.62 -9.55
N THR A 95 8.49 6.79 -8.71
CA THR A 95 9.96 6.59 -8.69
C THR A 95 10.52 5.95 -9.97
N ARG A 96 9.65 5.41 -10.83
CA ARG A 96 10.02 4.74 -12.10
C ARG A 96 10.16 5.72 -13.27
N TYR A 97 9.44 6.84 -13.21
CA TYR A 97 9.34 7.78 -14.33
C TYR A 97 9.99 9.13 -14.02
N GLN A 98 10.04 9.52 -12.75
CA GLN A 98 10.61 10.80 -12.32
C GLN A 98 12.07 10.61 -11.90
N LYS A 99 12.90 11.62 -12.15
CA LYS A 99 14.26 11.72 -11.61
C LYS A 99 14.23 12.65 -10.40
N TRP A 100 15.02 12.33 -9.40
CA TRP A 100 15.07 13.11 -8.17
C TRP A 100 16.18 14.17 -8.24
N ASN A 101 15.89 15.36 -7.72
CA ASN A 101 16.90 16.40 -7.50
C ASN A 101 17.85 15.92 -6.37
N PRO A 102 19.18 16.05 -6.52
CA PRO A 102 20.15 15.73 -5.46
C PRO A 102 19.83 16.26 -4.06
N THR A 103 19.14 17.39 -3.95
CA THR A 103 18.74 18.00 -2.66
C THR A 103 17.28 17.74 -2.28
N GLY A 104 16.60 16.84 -3.01
CA GLY A 104 15.17 16.56 -2.87
C GLY A 104 14.85 15.57 -1.75
N TYR A 105 15.40 15.77 -0.55
CA TYR A 105 15.15 14.93 0.62
C TYR A 105 14.76 15.76 1.85
N PHE A 106 13.92 15.19 2.71
CA PHE A 106 13.55 15.77 4.00
C PHE A 106 14.71 15.66 4.99
N THR A 107 14.91 16.66 5.84
CA THR A 107 15.84 16.57 6.98
C THR A 107 15.07 16.82 8.27
N PRO A 108 14.98 15.83 9.19
CA PRO A 108 14.29 16.00 10.45
C PRO A 108 14.90 17.14 11.30
N PRO A 109 14.11 18.09 11.81
CA PRO A 109 14.64 19.21 12.60
C PRO A 109 15.49 18.79 13.81
N ALA A 110 15.10 17.69 14.46
CA ALA A 110 15.84 17.13 15.59
C ALA A 110 17.25 16.64 15.19
N ILE A 111 17.40 16.02 14.01
CA ILE A 111 18.70 15.60 13.48
C ILE A 111 19.51 16.82 13.05
N ALA A 112 18.90 17.78 12.36
CA ALA A 112 19.56 19.00 11.90
C ALA A 112 20.16 19.83 13.06
N ALA A 113 19.52 19.82 14.22
CA ALA A 113 19.99 20.51 15.43
C ALA A 113 20.96 19.67 16.29
N SER A 114 21.38 18.49 15.82
CA SER A 114 22.18 17.53 16.60
C SER A 114 23.60 17.35 16.05
N ARG A 115 24.42 16.60 16.80
CA ARG A 115 25.75 16.14 16.36
C ARG A 115 25.73 15.27 15.09
N HIS A 116 24.57 14.75 14.70
CA HIS A 116 24.42 13.87 13.53
C HIS A 116 24.06 14.59 12.24
N ALA A 117 23.91 15.93 12.27
CA ALA A 117 23.48 16.71 11.10
C ALA A 117 24.35 16.45 9.86
N GLU A 118 25.68 16.58 9.99
CA GLU A 118 26.61 16.35 8.89
C GLU A 118 26.63 14.89 8.39
N LEU A 119 26.48 13.93 9.30
CA LEU A 119 26.42 12.51 8.94
C LEU A 119 25.17 12.22 8.11
N TYR A 120 24.02 12.75 8.53
CA TYR A 120 22.76 12.61 7.81
C TYR A 120 22.85 13.22 6.41
N GLU A 121 23.26 14.49 6.32
CA GLU A 121 23.38 15.22 5.06
C GLU A 121 24.34 14.52 4.09
N ARG A 122 25.52 14.12 4.56
CA ARG A 122 26.51 13.41 3.75
C ARG A 122 25.97 12.07 3.24
N THR A 123 25.27 11.31 4.08
CA THR A 123 24.69 10.02 3.68
C THR A 123 23.59 10.19 2.64
N CYS A 124 22.64 11.10 2.87
CA CYS A 124 21.58 11.38 1.89
C CYS A 124 22.16 11.89 0.57
N SER A 125 23.10 12.84 0.61
CA SER A 125 23.77 13.36 -0.58
C SER A 125 24.49 12.25 -1.35
N ARG A 126 25.23 11.36 -0.66
CA ARG A 126 25.90 10.21 -1.28
C ARG A 126 24.92 9.26 -1.96
N LEU A 127 23.80 8.95 -1.34
CA LEU A 127 22.77 8.08 -1.93
C LEU A 127 22.21 8.64 -3.24
N PHE A 128 21.92 9.95 -3.27
CA PHE A 128 21.44 10.62 -4.48
C PHE A 128 22.54 10.75 -5.55
N GLU A 129 23.78 11.02 -5.13
CA GLU A 129 24.93 11.07 -6.04
C GLU A 129 25.13 9.73 -6.74
N VAL A 130 25.21 8.63 -5.99
CA VAL A 130 25.37 7.29 -6.56
C VAL A 130 24.16 6.92 -7.41
N TYR A 131 22.93 7.27 -6.98
CA TYR A 131 21.73 7.09 -7.82
C TYR A 131 21.90 7.74 -9.20
N GLN A 132 22.36 9.00 -9.26
CA GLN A 132 22.54 9.73 -10.52
C GLN A 132 23.69 9.16 -11.35
N GLN A 133 24.82 8.83 -10.71
CA GLN A 133 25.99 8.24 -11.37
C GLN A 133 25.66 6.88 -11.99
N SER A 134 24.83 6.07 -11.34
CA SER A 134 24.40 4.76 -11.84
C SER A 134 23.46 4.81 -13.04
N LEU A 135 22.72 5.91 -13.26
CA LEU A 135 21.77 6.00 -14.38
C LEU A 135 22.42 5.81 -15.76
N GLY A 136 23.63 6.34 -15.95
CA GLY A 136 24.36 6.27 -17.22
C GLY A 136 24.83 4.85 -17.57
N PRO A 137 25.67 4.22 -16.71
CA PRO A 137 26.16 2.86 -16.92
C PRO A 137 25.03 1.83 -17.08
N LEU A 138 24.00 1.89 -16.23
CA LEU A 138 22.88 0.94 -16.31
C LEU A 138 22.04 1.18 -17.58
N ARG A 139 21.86 2.42 -18.02
CA ARG A 139 21.22 2.70 -19.31
C ARG A 139 22.02 2.08 -20.46
N ALA A 140 23.34 2.28 -20.49
CA ALA A 140 24.20 1.74 -21.54
C ALA A 140 24.11 0.20 -21.59
N TRP A 141 24.15 -0.47 -20.44
CA TRP A 141 23.93 -1.91 -20.36
C TRP A 141 22.54 -2.32 -20.88
N VAL A 142 21.45 -1.67 -20.44
CA VAL A 142 20.09 -1.96 -20.91
C VAL A 142 19.95 -1.78 -22.43
N GLU A 143 20.62 -0.79 -23.02
CA GLU A 143 20.61 -0.56 -24.47
C GLU A 143 21.25 -1.72 -25.25
N THR A 144 22.24 -2.43 -24.67
CA THR A 144 22.80 -3.66 -25.27
C THR A 144 21.83 -4.83 -25.25
N GLN A 145 21.02 -4.93 -24.19
CA GLN A 145 20.10 -6.05 -23.98
C GLN A 145 18.77 -5.86 -24.72
N PHE A 146 18.36 -4.61 -24.91
CA PHE A 146 17.05 -4.26 -25.47
C PHE A 146 17.20 -3.27 -26.62
N PRO A 147 17.85 -3.63 -27.74
CA PRO A 147 18.11 -2.71 -28.84
C PRO A 147 16.83 -2.09 -29.41
N ARG A 148 16.98 -0.95 -30.08
CA ARG A 148 15.89 -0.25 -30.75
C ARG A 148 15.28 -1.15 -31.83
N LYS A 149 13.96 -1.26 -31.83
CA LYS A 149 13.24 -2.07 -32.84
C LYS A 149 13.16 -1.30 -34.16
N GLU A 150 13.06 -2.03 -35.26
CA GLU A 150 12.80 -1.45 -36.57
C GLU A 150 11.51 -0.61 -36.55
N GLY A 151 11.57 0.61 -37.11
CA GLY A 151 10.44 1.55 -37.13
C GLY A 151 10.08 2.21 -35.79
N GLU A 152 10.76 1.88 -34.68
CA GLU A 152 10.52 2.50 -33.38
C GLU A 152 11.09 3.92 -33.35
N SER A 153 10.34 4.94 -32.89
CA SER A 153 10.87 6.30 -32.73
C SER A 153 11.81 6.38 -31.52
N ALA A 154 12.72 7.38 -31.50
CA ALA A 154 13.63 7.58 -30.37
C ALA A 154 12.88 7.79 -29.04
N ALA A 155 11.75 8.51 -29.05
CA ALA A 155 10.94 8.73 -27.85
C ALA A 155 10.27 7.45 -27.34
N LYS A 156 9.75 6.59 -28.25
CA LYS A 156 9.18 5.28 -27.87
C LYS A 156 10.26 4.35 -27.33
N TYR A 157 11.44 4.36 -27.94
CA TYR A 157 12.58 3.60 -27.49
C TYR A 157 13.02 4.02 -26.08
N ASP A 158 13.24 5.31 -25.85
CA ASP A 158 13.62 5.86 -24.53
C ASP A 158 12.58 5.48 -23.48
N GLY A 159 11.28 5.67 -23.77
CA GLY A 159 10.20 5.28 -22.87
C GLY A 159 10.19 3.78 -22.53
N ARG A 160 10.49 2.91 -23.49
CA ARG A 160 10.54 1.44 -23.31
C ARG A 160 11.71 0.99 -22.45
N ILE A 161 12.88 1.60 -22.59
CA ILE A 161 14.07 1.21 -21.82
C ILE A 161 14.18 1.94 -20.48
N ARG A 162 13.51 3.09 -20.32
CA ARG A 162 13.61 3.94 -19.12
C ARG A 162 13.31 3.21 -17.83
N SER A 163 12.16 2.52 -17.75
CA SER A 163 11.81 1.79 -16.54
C SER A 163 12.83 0.71 -16.21
N LYS A 164 13.47 0.08 -17.21
CA LYS A 164 14.41 -1.03 -16.99
C LYS A 164 15.67 -0.61 -16.24
N TYR A 165 16.23 0.57 -16.51
CA TYR A 165 17.40 1.03 -15.73
C TYR A 165 16.98 1.83 -14.48
N VAL A 166 15.91 2.64 -14.55
CA VAL A 166 15.46 3.44 -13.40
C VAL A 166 14.93 2.56 -12.25
N ASP A 167 14.26 1.45 -12.57
CA ASP A 167 13.76 0.49 -11.58
C ASP A 167 14.91 -0.15 -10.77
N ASN A 168 16.10 -0.28 -11.35
CA ASN A 168 17.30 -0.73 -10.64
C ASN A 168 17.92 0.41 -9.81
N CYS A 169 18.14 1.58 -10.42
CA CYS A 169 18.75 2.70 -9.71
C CYS A 169 17.94 3.15 -8.49
N ARG A 170 16.61 3.08 -8.53
CA ARG A 170 15.74 3.54 -7.43
C ARG A 170 15.93 2.79 -6.12
N PHE A 171 16.67 1.68 -6.09
CA PHE A 171 17.08 0.99 -4.84
C PHE A 171 17.88 1.92 -3.92
N LEU A 172 18.59 2.90 -4.49
CA LEU A 172 19.39 3.88 -3.75
C LEU A 172 18.58 5.04 -3.17
N LEU A 173 17.31 5.22 -3.54
CA LEU A 173 16.50 6.34 -3.03
C LEU A 173 16.15 6.13 -1.55
N PRO A 174 16.57 7.03 -0.63
CA PRO A 174 16.23 6.94 0.78
C PRO A 174 14.75 7.19 1.06
N ALA A 175 14.27 6.74 2.21
CA ALA A 175 12.95 7.05 2.72
C ALA A 175 12.74 8.57 2.94
N ALA A 176 13.84 9.33 3.12
CA ALA A 176 13.87 10.79 3.14
C ALA A 176 13.48 11.46 1.81
N ALA A 177 13.59 10.75 0.67
CA ALA A 177 13.33 11.34 -0.64
C ALA A 177 11.91 11.94 -0.70
N LEU A 178 11.81 13.19 -1.16
CA LEU A 178 10.55 13.94 -1.22
C LEU A 178 9.73 13.52 -2.44
N ALA A 179 8.44 13.34 -2.23
CA ALA A 179 7.48 13.00 -3.26
C ALA A 179 6.17 13.78 -3.08
N ASN A 180 5.30 13.66 -4.08
CA ASN A 180 3.98 14.24 -4.06
C ASN A 180 2.96 13.10 -4.07
N VAL A 181 1.85 13.26 -3.36
CA VAL A 181 0.74 12.32 -3.36
C VAL A 181 -0.59 13.08 -3.41
N GLY A 182 -1.47 12.69 -4.32
CA GLY A 182 -2.87 13.08 -4.26
C GLY A 182 -3.66 12.05 -3.45
N MET A 183 -4.53 12.49 -2.55
CA MET A 183 -5.45 11.65 -1.79
C MET A 183 -6.88 12.14 -1.99
N THR A 184 -7.80 11.23 -2.30
CA THR A 184 -9.25 11.50 -2.27
C THR A 184 -9.91 10.57 -1.27
N ALA A 185 -10.66 11.13 -0.33
CA ALA A 185 -11.39 10.37 0.68
C ALA A 185 -12.56 11.17 1.23
N ASN A 186 -13.46 10.51 1.95
CA ASN A 186 -14.54 11.20 2.63
C ASN A 186 -14.11 11.76 4.00
N ALA A 187 -14.93 12.65 4.57
CA ALA A 187 -14.63 13.34 5.82
C ALA A 187 -14.47 12.38 7.01
N ARG A 188 -15.20 11.25 7.03
CA ARG A 188 -15.03 10.19 8.04
C ARG A 188 -13.63 9.57 7.99
N VAL A 189 -13.11 9.34 6.78
CA VAL A 189 -11.75 8.84 6.56
C VAL A 189 -10.72 9.90 6.92
N PHE A 190 -10.94 11.18 6.57
CA PHE A 190 -10.05 12.27 6.95
C PHE A 190 -9.99 12.49 8.47
N GLU A 191 -11.11 12.39 9.18
CA GLU A 191 -11.15 12.43 10.64
C GLU A 191 -10.21 11.37 11.23
N SER A 192 -10.37 10.11 10.82
CA SER A 192 -9.51 9.00 11.25
C SER A 192 -8.04 9.20 10.85
N ALA A 193 -7.79 9.68 9.62
CA ALA A 193 -6.45 9.93 9.11
C ALA A 193 -5.74 11.04 9.92
N ILE A 194 -6.41 12.15 10.21
CA ILE A 194 -5.89 13.26 11.02
C ILE A 194 -5.53 12.75 12.42
N ARG A 195 -6.46 12.06 13.09
CA ARG A 195 -6.23 11.49 14.42
C ARG A 195 -5.00 10.57 14.45
N LYS A 196 -4.86 9.72 13.43
CA LYS A 196 -3.70 8.83 13.26
C LYS A 196 -2.40 9.63 13.05
N MET A 197 -2.40 10.64 12.18
CA MET A 197 -1.23 11.48 11.90
C MET A 197 -0.78 12.28 13.13
N LEU A 198 -1.71 12.91 13.86
CA LEU A 198 -1.42 13.66 15.09
C LEU A 198 -0.87 12.78 16.24
N SER A 199 -1.11 11.46 16.16
CA SER A 199 -0.64 10.47 17.14
C SER A 199 0.66 9.78 16.73
N HIS A 200 1.20 10.09 15.54
CA HIS A 200 2.36 9.40 14.97
C HIS A 200 3.66 9.79 15.69
N PRO A 201 4.66 8.87 15.81
CA PRO A 201 5.95 9.16 16.46
C PRO A 201 6.84 10.17 15.70
N LEU A 202 6.77 10.20 14.37
CA LEU A 202 7.52 11.17 13.55
C LEU A 202 6.91 12.58 13.61
N ALA A 203 7.74 13.59 13.83
CA ALA A 203 7.33 15.00 13.84
C ALA A 203 6.73 15.46 12.51
N GLU A 204 7.36 15.12 11.38
CA GLU A 204 6.86 15.46 10.04
C GLU A 204 5.42 14.98 9.82
N VAL A 205 5.09 13.77 10.26
CA VAL A 205 3.74 13.21 10.10
C VAL A 205 2.72 13.95 10.97
N ARG A 206 3.11 14.40 12.17
CA ARG A 206 2.22 15.21 13.02
C ARG A 206 1.97 16.59 12.41
N GLU A 207 3.03 17.25 11.92
CA GLU A 207 2.94 18.53 11.24
C GLU A 207 2.05 18.45 9.98
N ILE A 208 2.19 17.38 9.19
CA ILE A 208 1.30 17.08 8.07
C ILE A 208 -0.14 16.91 8.58
N GLY A 209 -0.36 16.19 9.69
CA GLY A 209 -1.68 16.02 10.30
C GLY A 209 -2.34 17.35 10.70
N GLU A 210 -1.58 18.27 11.28
CA GLU A 210 -2.04 19.62 11.63
C GLU A 210 -2.40 20.44 10.39
N ALA A 211 -1.55 20.38 9.36
CA ALA A 211 -1.82 21.05 8.09
C ALA A 211 -3.07 20.49 7.39
N VAL A 212 -3.22 19.16 7.34
CA VAL A 212 -4.40 18.49 6.78
C VAL A 212 -5.66 18.89 7.53
N LYS A 213 -5.65 18.90 8.87
CA LYS A 213 -6.80 19.35 9.67
C LYS A 213 -7.18 20.78 9.34
N ARG A 214 -6.21 21.69 9.34
CA ARG A 214 -6.42 23.11 9.01
C ARG A 214 -7.01 23.31 7.62
N VAL A 215 -6.52 22.60 6.61
CA VAL A 215 -7.06 22.67 5.24
C VAL A 215 -8.47 22.06 5.18
N ALA A 216 -8.69 20.89 5.79
CA ALA A 216 -9.99 20.20 5.76
C ALA A 216 -11.10 20.97 6.50
N LEU A 217 -10.76 21.75 7.53
CA LEU A 217 -11.69 22.65 8.22
C LEU A 217 -12.26 23.76 7.32
N GLY A 218 -11.57 24.11 6.23
CA GLY A 218 -12.08 25.08 5.26
C GLY A 218 -13.29 24.57 4.47
N GLU A 219 -13.38 23.26 4.24
CA GLU A 219 -14.42 22.61 3.43
C GLU A 219 -15.44 21.82 4.26
N THR A 220 -15.00 21.30 5.42
CA THR A 220 -15.81 20.47 6.32
C THR A 220 -15.64 20.93 7.78
N PRO A 221 -16.06 22.16 8.12
CA PRO A 221 -15.76 22.82 9.39
C PRO A 221 -16.31 22.07 10.61
N THR A 222 -17.37 21.29 10.43
CA THR A 222 -18.01 20.53 11.51
C THR A 222 -17.47 19.11 11.59
N LEU A 223 -17.30 18.45 10.45
CA LEU A 223 -17.04 17.00 10.40
C LEU A 223 -15.65 16.58 10.87
N VAL A 224 -14.62 17.42 10.71
CA VAL A 224 -13.25 17.12 11.17
C VAL A 224 -12.81 17.95 12.39
N LYS A 225 -13.72 18.74 12.95
CA LYS A 225 -13.47 19.67 14.06
C LYS A 225 -12.78 19.03 15.26
N TYR A 226 -13.28 17.87 15.68
CA TYR A 226 -12.82 17.16 16.88
C TYR A 226 -11.81 16.04 16.55
N ALA A 227 -11.21 16.07 15.36
CA ALA A 227 -10.13 15.18 15.01
C ALA A 227 -8.85 15.58 15.78
N GLU A 228 -8.69 14.99 16.97
CA GLU A 228 -7.57 15.27 17.88
C GLU A 228 -6.60 14.09 17.99
N ARG A 229 -5.42 14.38 18.56
CA ARG A 229 -4.45 13.36 18.96
C ARG A 229 -5.11 12.29 19.85
N VAL A 230 -4.74 11.04 19.61
CA VAL A 230 -5.20 9.88 20.36
C VAL A 230 -4.08 9.45 21.30
N GLU A 231 -4.18 9.87 22.57
CA GLU A 231 -3.15 9.60 23.59
C GLU A 231 -2.85 8.10 23.75
N TYR A 232 -3.85 7.23 23.61
CA TYR A 232 -3.63 5.78 23.62
C TYR A 232 -2.63 5.31 22.55
N LEU A 233 -2.76 5.80 21.31
CA LEU A 233 -1.86 5.41 20.22
C LEU A 233 -0.46 6.00 20.41
N ALA A 234 -0.40 7.27 20.83
CA ALA A 234 0.85 7.94 21.15
C ALA A 234 1.62 7.26 22.29
N ASP A 235 0.92 6.81 23.33
CA ASP A 235 1.52 6.11 24.45
C ASP A 235 2.08 4.73 24.07
N LEU A 236 1.39 4.02 23.16
CA LEU A 236 1.83 2.72 22.69
C LEU A 236 3.14 2.80 21.91
N THR A 237 3.30 3.83 21.08
CA THR A 237 4.52 4.04 20.30
C THR A 237 5.68 4.54 21.16
N ALA A 238 5.41 5.42 22.14
CA ALA A 238 6.46 6.02 22.96
C ALA A 238 7.08 5.07 24.01
N LYS A 239 6.34 4.08 24.51
CA LYS A 239 6.73 3.34 25.72
C LYS A 239 7.55 2.07 25.48
N ASP A 240 7.98 1.81 24.23
CA ASP A 240 8.79 0.65 23.83
C ASP A 240 8.30 -0.69 24.43
N ARG A 241 6.99 -0.79 24.69
CA ARG A 241 6.39 -1.81 25.57
C ARG A 241 6.54 -3.21 25.00
N PHE A 242 6.54 -3.31 23.67
CA PHE A 242 6.64 -4.56 22.94
C PHE A 242 8.10 -4.98 22.75
N THR A 243 9.02 -4.05 22.51
CA THR A 243 10.46 -4.34 22.35
C THR A 243 11.07 -4.95 23.61
N ARG A 244 10.61 -4.57 24.81
CA ARG A 244 11.05 -5.23 26.05
C ARG A 244 10.63 -6.70 26.18
N ARG A 245 9.70 -7.15 25.34
CA ARG A 245 9.17 -8.53 25.33
C ARG A 245 9.64 -9.32 24.11
N THR A 246 10.41 -8.71 23.20
CA THR A 246 10.99 -9.44 22.07
C THR A 246 12.24 -10.17 22.54
N THR A 247 12.33 -11.47 22.24
CA THR A 247 13.55 -12.25 22.41
C THR A 247 14.44 -12.07 21.18
N GLU A 248 15.75 -11.99 21.38
CA GLU A 248 16.72 -12.08 20.28
C GLU A 248 16.72 -13.52 19.73
N GLU A 249 15.78 -13.82 18.83
CA GLU A 249 15.91 -14.98 17.96
C GLU A 249 16.76 -14.59 16.75
N ARG A 250 17.91 -15.25 16.61
CA ARG A 250 18.67 -15.21 15.36
C ARG A 250 17.88 -16.00 14.32
N GLU A 251 17.54 -15.36 13.21
CA GLU A 251 16.94 -16.03 12.06
C GLU A 251 17.77 -17.26 11.67
N SER A 252 17.16 -18.44 11.76
CA SER A 252 17.78 -19.70 11.29
C SER A 252 17.26 -20.11 9.91
N SER A 253 16.26 -19.40 9.37
CA SER A 253 15.62 -19.71 8.08
C SER A 253 16.00 -18.68 7.04
N SER A 254 16.50 -19.14 5.89
CA SER A 254 16.72 -18.32 4.70
C SER A 254 15.44 -18.07 3.89
N ASP A 255 14.30 -18.64 4.31
CA ASP A 255 13.04 -18.50 3.59
C ASP A 255 12.44 -17.11 3.82
N TRP A 256 12.42 -16.29 2.75
CA TRP A 256 12.00 -14.90 2.82
C TRP A 256 10.48 -14.68 2.72
N LEU A 257 9.72 -15.74 2.47
CA LEU A 257 8.26 -15.72 2.48
C LEU A 257 7.70 -17.05 2.96
N THR A 258 7.06 -17.04 4.12
CA THR A 258 6.46 -18.23 4.73
C THR A 258 4.95 -18.05 4.90
N LEU A 259 4.17 -19.06 4.52
CA LEU A 259 2.74 -19.14 4.85
C LEU A 259 2.59 -19.62 6.30
N VAL A 260 2.32 -18.69 7.21
CA VAL A 260 2.23 -18.96 8.65
C VAL A 260 0.83 -19.38 9.10
N HIS A 261 -0.21 -19.03 8.33
CA HIS A 261 -1.58 -19.47 8.59
C HIS A 261 -2.40 -19.53 7.30
N PHE A 262 -3.27 -20.54 7.18
CA PHE A 262 -4.26 -20.64 6.11
C PHE A 262 -5.52 -21.39 6.58
N ASP A 263 -6.65 -21.12 5.92
CA ASP A 263 -7.89 -21.87 6.13
C ASP A 263 -7.76 -23.31 5.59
N ARG A 264 -7.67 -24.30 6.49
CA ARG A 264 -7.55 -25.72 6.11
C ARG A 264 -8.76 -26.26 5.33
N ASP A 265 -9.93 -25.70 5.58
CA ASP A 265 -11.18 -26.06 4.92
C ASP A 265 -11.52 -25.12 3.75
N ALA A 266 -10.53 -24.44 3.16
CA ALA A 266 -10.73 -23.39 2.16
C ALA A 266 -11.68 -23.79 1.02
N GLU A 267 -11.44 -24.95 0.41
CA GLU A 267 -12.25 -25.47 -0.68
C GLU A 267 -13.69 -25.69 -0.24
N SER A 268 -13.90 -26.40 0.88
CA SER A 268 -15.24 -26.68 1.39
C SER A 268 -15.99 -25.41 1.78
N LYS A 269 -15.30 -24.43 2.38
CA LYS A 269 -15.87 -23.13 2.78
C LYS A 269 -16.30 -22.31 1.57
N PHE A 270 -15.45 -22.23 0.54
CA PHE A 270 -15.77 -21.53 -0.71
C PHE A 270 -16.95 -22.18 -1.43
N LEU A 271 -16.89 -23.49 -1.67
CA LEU A 271 -17.93 -24.22 -2.38
C LEU A 271 -19.27 -24.16 -1.63
N ALA A 272 -19.25 -24.27 -0.29
CA ALA A 272 -20.45 -24.13 0.53
C ALA A 272 -21.03 -22.70 0.46
N ALA A 273 -20.18 -21.67 0.40
CA ALA A 273 -20.63 -20.29 0.22
C ALA A 273 -21.28 -20.07 -1.17
N CYS A 274 -20.76 -20.71 -2.21
CA CYS A 274 -21.39 -20.72 -3.54
C CYS A 274 -22.78 -21.38 -3.49
N LEU A 275 -22.90 -22.57 -2.89
CA LEU A 275 -24.19 -23.25 -2.72
C LEU A 275 -25.16 -22.46 -1.84
N TYR A 276 -24.67 -21.79 -0.79
CA TYR A 276 -25.49 -20.91 0.05
C TYR A 276 -26.13 -19.78 -0.77
N ARG A 277 -25.34 -19.09 -1.60
CA ARG A 277 -25.82 -17.96 -2.41
C ARG A 277 -26.72 -18.41 -3.56
N PHE A 278 -26.31 -19.42 -4.33
CA PHE A 278 -26.97 -19.79 -5.58
C PHE A 278 -27.99 -20.92 -5.42
N GLY A 279 -27.85 -21.74 -4.37
CA GLY A 279 -28.75 -22.85 -4.06
C GLY A 279 -29.83 -22.54 -3.02
N ASN A 280 -29.85 -21.33 -2.43
CA ASN A 280 -30.84 -20.90 -1.44
C ASN A 280 -31.00 -21.86 -0.25
N MET A 281 -29.89 -22.39 0.28
CA MET A 281 -29.90 -23.31 1.42
C MET A 281 -29.10 -22.76 2.61
N PRO A 282 -29.44 -23.11 3.86
CA PRO A 282 -28.66 -22.71 5.03
C PRO A 282 -27.19 -23.17 4.92
N PHE A 283 -26.26 -22.37 5.42
CA PHE A 283 -24.82 -22.63 5.26
C PHE A 283 -24.39 -23.99 5.83
N ALA A 284 -24.97 -24.42 6.96
CA ALA A 284 -24.71 -25.75 7.52
C ALA A 284 -25.11 -26.88 6.56
N GLY A 285 -26.24 -26.72 5.85
CA GLY A 285 -26.68 -27.66 4.82
C GLY A 285 -25.76 -27.64 3.60
N ALA A 286 -25.31 -26.46 3.17
CA ALA A 286 -24.35 -26.32 2.08
C ALA A 286 -23.01 -27.01 2.39
N LEU A 287 -22.51 -26.84 3.62
CA LEU A 287 -21.29 -27.49 4.07
C LEU A 287 -21.44 -29.02 4.11
N ALA A 288 -22.57 -29.51 4.62
CA ALA A 288 -22.86 -30.94 4.62
C ALA A 288 -22.93 -31.50 3.20
N ALA A 289 -23.57 -30.79 2.26
CA ALA A 289 -23.65 -31.18 0.85
C ALA A 289 -22.27 -31.27 0.19
N VAL A 290 -21.41 -30.26 0.37
CA VAL A 290 -20.02 -30.30 -0.13
C VAL A 290 -19.21 -31.41 0.53
N GLY A 291 -19.48 -31.72 1.80
CA GLY A 291 -18.87 -32.83 2.51
C GLY A 291 -19.18 -34.21 1.93
N GLN A 292 -20.31 -34.36 1.21
CA GLN A 292 -20.69 -35.59 0.50
C GLN A 292 -20.10 -35.69 -0.92
N LEU A 293 -19.52 -34.61 -1.45
CA LEU A 293 -18.90 -34.62 -2.78
C LEU A 293 -17.52 -35.28 -2.72
N ASP A 294 -17.25 -36.14 -3.68
CA ASP A 294 -15.91 -36.63 -3.98
C ASP A 294 -15.06 -35.53 -4.66
N ALA A 295 -13.81 -35.86 -5.00
CA ALA A 295 -12.91 -34.91 -5.64
C ALA A 295 -13.47 -34.39 -6.97
N ALA A 296 -14.06 -35.26 -7.80
CA ALA A 296 -14.62 -34.87 -9.09
C ALA A 296 -15.83 -33.93 -8.93
N GLY A 297 -16.70 -34.19 -7.96
CA GLY A 297 -17.83 -33.32 -7.65
C GLY A 297 -17.40 -31.94 -7.16
N ARG A 298 -16.35 -31.87 -6.33
CA ARG A 298 -15.75 -30.60 -5.89
C ARG A 298 -15.13 -29.83 -7.06
N GLU A 299 -14.44 -30.53 -7.96
CA GLU A 299 -13.86 -29.95 -9.16
C GLU A 299 -14.92 -29.37 -10.09
N ALA A 300 -16.00 -30.11 -10.34
CA ALA A 300 -17.12 -29.66 -11.16
C ALA A 300 -17.76 -28.39 -10.57
N LEU A 301 -18.05 -28.38 -9.27
CA LEU A 301 -18.65 -27.21 -8.61
C LEU A 301 -17.71 -26.00 -8.60
N ALA A 302 -16.41 -26.20 -8.43
CA ALA A 302 -15.43 -25.13 -8.54
C ALA A 302 -15.36 -24.57 -9.97
N ALA A 303 -15.44 -25.43 -10.98
CA ALA A 303 -15.46 -25.04 -12.39
C ALA A 303 -16.73 -24.29 -12.77
N GLU A 304 -17.90 -24.65 -12.23
CA GLU A 304 -19.13 -23.87 -12.38
C GLU A 304 -18.99 -22.48 -11.77
N ALA A 305 -18.31 -22.36 -10.63
CA ALA A 305 -18.15 -21.10 -9.91
C ALA A 305 -17.10 -20.15 -10.53
N LEU A 306 -15.99 -20.68 -11.05
CA LEU A 306 -14.81 -19.89 -11.47
C LEU A 306 -14.33 -20.17 -12.90
N GLY A 307 -14.80 -21.23 -13.56
CA GLY A 307 -14.28 -21.69 -14.85
C GLY A 307 -14.56 -20.74 -16.02
N ALA A 308 -15.54 -19.84 -15.89
CA ALA A 308 -15.90 -18.87 -16.92
C ALA A 308 -15.22 -17.49 -16.74
N LEU A 309 -14.27 -17.34 -15.81
CA LEU A 309 -13.58 -16.07 -15.58
C LEU A 309 -12.79 -15.61 -16.82
N GLY A 310 -13.22 -14.51 -17.44
CA GLY A 310 -12.48 -13.83 -18.50
C GLY A 310 -11.31 -13.00 -17.98
N LEU A 311 -10.50 -12.42 -18.87
CA LEU A 311 -9.26 -11.72 -18.49
C LEU A 311 -9.45 -10.53 -17.52
N TYR A 312 -10.60 -9.86 -17.60
CA TYR A 312 -10.89 -8.65 -16.81
C TYR A 312 -11.92 -8.88 -15.69
N ASP A 313 -12.38 -10.12 -15.52
CA ASP A 313 -13.39 -10.44 -14.52
C ASP A 313 -12.77 -10.54 -13.13
N VAL A 314 -13.52 -10.00 -12.16
CA VAL A 314 -13.19 -10.12 -10.75
C VAL A 314 -13.83 -11.40 -10.20
N PRO A 315 -13.06 -12.30 -9.55
CA PRO A 315 -13.60 -13.52 -8.98
C PRO A 315 -14.75 -13.28 -8.00
N LEU A 316 -15.55 -14.34 -7.79
CA LEU A 316 -16.67 -14.39 -6.88
C LEU A 316 -16.33 -13.86 -5.48
N ARG A 317 -17.28 -13.15 -4.87
CA ARG A 317 -17.10 -12.55 -3.54
C ARG A 317 -16.99 -13.61 -2.45
N GLU A 318 -17.53 -14.80 -2.69
CA GLU A 318 -17.51 -15.95 -1.80
C GLU A 318 -16.08 -16.40 -1.44
N LEU A 319 -15.10 -16.10 -2.29
CA LEU A 319 -13.67 -16.30 -1.99
C LEU A 319 -13.17 -15.43 -0.81
N GLU A 320 -13.87 -14.36 -0.45
CA GLU A 320 -13.52 -13.51 0.71
C GLU A 320 -13.64 -14.27 2.05
N HIS A 321 -14.35 -15.42 2.07
CA HIS A 321 -14.44 -16.27 3.26
C HIS A 321 -13.16 -17.08 3.52
N VAL A 322 -12.25 -17.20 2.55
CA VAL A 322 -10.99 -17.94 2.69
C VAL A 322 -9.84 -16.96 2.90
N THR A 323 -8.91 -17.26 3.81
CA THR A 323 -7.84 -16.37 4.26
C THR A 323 -6.49 -17.06 4.38
N TYR A 324 -5.43 -16.28 4.14
CA TYR A 324 -4.02 -16.67 4.22
C TYR A 324 -3.24 -15.58 4.95
N THR A 325 -2.28 -15.97 5.78
CA THR A 325 -1.32 -15.06 6.41
C THR A 325 0.09 -15.47 6.07
N PHE A 326 0.86 -14.52 5.59
CA PHE A 326 2.25 -14.67 5.23
C PHE A 326 3.13 -13.82 6.14
N ASP A 327 4.23 -14.40 6.63
CA ASP A 327 5.37 -13.66 7.18
C ASP A 327 6.38 -13.50 6.04
N ALA A 328 6.75 -12.27 5.74
CA ALA A 328 7.61 -11.94 4.61
C ALA A 328 8.67 -10.93 5.05
N TRP A 329 9.84 -11.01 4.43
CA TRP A 329 10.75 -9.87 4.37
C TRP A 329 11.15 -9.62 2.92
N MET A 330 11.17 -8.34 2.56
CA MET A 330 11.34 -7.90 1.18
C MET A 330 11.99 -6.52 1.16
N ASP A 331 12.64 -6.16 0.04
CA ASP A 331 13.15 -4.80 -0.11
C ASP A 331 12.02 -3.78 0.00
N GLN A 332 12.33 -2.63 0.58
CA GLN A 332 11.38 -1.56 0.81
C GLN A 332 10.73 -1.09 -0.51
N GLY A 333 11.45 -1.15 -1.64
CA GLY A 333 10.89 -0.91 -2.98
C GLY A 333 9.72 -1.85 -3.33
N ALA A 334 9.84 -3.15 -3.03
CA ALA A 334 8.75 -4.12 -3.14
C ALA A 334 7.59 -3.76 -2.20
N TYR A 335 7.90 -3.39 -0.95
CA TYR A 335 6.88 -2.99 0.02
C TYR A 335 6.05 -1.80 -0.48
N PHE A 336 6.65 -0.82 -1.16
CA PHE A 336 5.92 0.30 -1.78
C PHE A 336 4.88 -0.15 -2.83
N GLU A 337 5.04 -1.32 -3.45
CA GLU A 337 4.04 -1.91 -4.35
C GLU A 337 3.02 -2.79 -3.62
N VAL A 338 3.45 -3.46 -2.54
CA VAL A 338 2.57 -4.26 -1.67
C VAL A 338 1.60 -3.39 -0.90
N LYS A 339 2.06 -2.27 -0.30
CA LYS A 339 1.22 -1.38 0.51
C LYS A 339 0.02 -0.80 -0.23
N ARG A 340 0.07 -0.76 -1.57
CA ARG A 340 -1.01 -0.29 -2.45
C ARG A 340 -2.21 -1.24 -2.48
N HIS A 341 -2.06 -2.48 -2.03
CA HIS A 341 -3.14 -3.45 -1.88
C HIS A 341 -3.77 -3.30 -0.50
N ARG A 342 -4.78 -2.44 -0.38
CA ARG A 342 -5.29 -1.98 0.93
C ARG A 342 -6.42 -2.82 1.50
N MET A 343 -7.00 -3.72 0.70
CA MET A 343 -8.03 -4.67 1.14
C MET A 343 -7.44 -5.93 1.81
N MET A 344 -6.19 -5.83 2.27
CA MET A 344 -5.53 -6.81 3.14
C MET A 344 -5.04 -6.15 4.43
N THR A 345 -4.84 -6.96 5.46
CA THR A 345 -4.19 -6.51 6.68
C THR A 345 -2.68 -6.58 6.50
N GLN A 346 -1.99 -5.50 6.85
CA GLN A 346 -0.55 -5.37 6.72
C GLN A 346 0.01 -4.82 8.02
N THR A 347 1.00 -5.49 8.59
CA THR A 347 1.71 -5.07 9.80
C THR A 347 3.20 -5.02 9.48
N PRO A 348 3.70 -3.90 8.94
CA PRO A 348 5.13 -3.75 8.70
C PRO A 348 5.87 -3.51 10.02
N GLN A 349 7.06 -4.09 10.18
CA GLN A 349 7.97 -3.72 11.28
C GLN A 349 8.58 -2.33 11.03
N ARG A 350 9.40 -1.79 11.94
CA ARG A 350 10.14 -0.53 11.67
C ARG A 350 11.09 -0.76 10.49
N LEU A 351 11.33 0.27 9.67
CA LEU A 351 12.34 0.23 8.62
C LEU A 351 13.73 0.45 9.24
N THR A 352 14.56 -0.58 9.25
CA THR A 352 15.89 -0.56 9.89
C THR A 352 16.99 -1.02 8.92
N ALA A 353 18.25 -0.97 9.35
CA ALA A 353 19.38 -1.51 8.60
C ALA A 353 19.72 -2.97 8.96
N ASP A 354 18.93 -3.62 9.82
CA ASP A 354 19.30 -4.89 10.46
C ASP A 354 19.12 -6.10 9.54
N LEU A 355 18.20 -5.97 8.57
CA LEU A 355 17.81 -7.01 7.62
C LEU A 355 18.58 -6.92 6.29
N GLY A 356 19.69 -6.19 6.26
CA GLY A 356 20.50 -6.04 5.06
C GLY A 356 19.73 -5.44 3.88
N TRP A 357 20.21 -5.74 2.66
CA TRP A 357 19.67 -5.19 1.43
C TRP A 357 19.80 -6.17 0.27
N ALA A 358 18.94 -5.99 -0.73
CA ALA A 358 18.98 -6.72 -1.98
C ALA A 358 19.80 -5.96 -3.03
N THR A 359 20.73 -6.66 -3.70
CA THR A 359 21.59 -6.07 -4.74
C THR A 359 21.10 -6.49 -6.14
N PRO A 360 20.59 -5.55 -6.97
CA PRO A 360 20.15 -5.89 -8.31
C PRO A 360 21.30 -6.31 -9.25
N ALA A 361 21.09 -7.37 -10.04
CA ALA A 361 22.05 -7.90 -11.01
C ALA A 361 22.53 -6.87 -12.05
N ALA A 362 21.70 -5.88 -12.34
CA ALA A 362 22.05 -4.80 -13.25
C ALA A 362 23.26 -3.97 -12.79
N PHE A 363 23.50 -3.83 -11.48
CA PHE A 363 24.67 -3.09 -10.97
C PHE A 363 25.98 -3.84 -11.23
N GLU A 364 25.97 -5.16 -11.10
CA GLU A 364 27.13 -5.98 -11.44
C GLU A 364 27.38 -5.99 -12.95
N ALA A 365 26.32 -6.20 -13.74
CA ALA A 365 26.42 -6.23 -15.19
C ALA A 365 26.85 -4.89 -15.81
N ALA A 366 26.55 -3.76 -15.13
CA ALA A 366 26.97 -2.42 -15.53
C ALA A 366 28.31 -1.97 -14.92
N GLY A 367 28.95 -2.80 -14.08
CA GLY A 367 30.21 -2.45 -13.42
C GLY A 367 30.09 -1.33 -12.38
N SER A 368 28.94 -1.21 -11.71
CA SER A 368 28.66 -0.20 -10.67
C SER A 368 28.29 -0.82 -9.32
N ARG A 369 28.69 -2.07 -9.09
CA ARG A 369 28.34 -2.83 -7.87
C ARG A 369 29.03 -2.27 -6.64
N ASP A 370 30.30 -1.91 -6.72
CA ASP A 370 31.09 -1.45 -5.57
C ASP A 370 30.59 -0.09 -5.06
N GLU A 371 30.23 0.82 -5.97
CA GLU A 371 29.62 2.11 -5.63
C GLU A 371 28.26 1.91 -4.96
N TYR A 372 27.45 0.99 -5.47
CA TYR A 372 26.15 0.64 -4.88
C TYR A 372 26.31 0.08 -3.46
N GLU A 373 27.12 -0.98 -3.28
CA GLU A 373 27.34 -1.62 -1.98
C GLU A 373 27.95 -0.64 -0.98
N GLY A 374 28.89 0.21 -1.42
CA GLY A 374 29.48 1.25 -0.58
C GLY A 374 28.48 2.31 -0.12
N ALA A 375 27.52 2.68 -0.96
CA ALA A 375 26.44 3.60 -0.58
C ALA A 375 25.43 2.95 0.40
N MET A 376 25.06 1.69 0.17
CA MET A 376 24.18 0.93 1.07
C MET A 376 24.83 0.72 2.43
N GLN A 377 26.12 0.38 2.47
CA GLN A 377 26.90 0.24 3.70
C GLN A 377 26.96 1.57 4.48
N ALA A 378 27.23 2.69 3.81
CA ALA A 378 27.24 4.01 4.45
C ALA A 378 25.87 4.37 5.06
N ALA A 379 24.77 3.99 4.38
CA ALA A 379 23.43 4.17 4.93
C ALA A 379 23.17 3.29 6.16
N ALA A 380 23.62 2.03 6.17
CA ALA A 380 23.51 1.16 7.34
C ALA A 380 24.29 1.69 8.55
N GLU A 381 25.51 2.18 8.33
CA GLU A 381 26.35 2.79 9.38
C GLU A 381 25.71 4.06 9.94
N ALA A 382 25.22 4.93 9.05
CA ALA A 382 24.51 6.14 9.46
C ALA A 382 23.24 5.82 10.24
N TYR A 383 22.46 4.82 9.82
CA TYR A 383 21.29 4.37 10.55
C TYR A 383 21.63 3.95 11.98
N ARG A 384 22.66 3.10 12.16
CA ARG A 384 23.08 2.63 13.49
C ARG A 384 23.57 3.77 14.40
N ALA A 385 24.26 4.76 13.84
CA ALA A 385 24.68 5.94 14.58
C ALA A 385 23.50 6.84 14.99
N LEU A 386 22.56 7.04 14.07
CA LEU A 386 21.38 7.88 14.30
C LEU A 386 20.39 7.23 15.27
N SER A 387 20.16 5.92 15.16
CA SER A 387 19.11 5.22 15.90
C SER A 387 19.33 5.18 17.41
N ALA A 388 20.57 5.39 17.86
CA ALA A 388 20.91 5.51 19.27
C ALA A 388 20.26 6.74 19.93
N ASP A 389 20.17 7.86 19.22
CA ASP A 389 19.59 9.12 19.73
C ASP A 389 18.21 9.41 19.13
N PHE A 390 17.97 8.96 17.89
CA PHE A 390 16.78 9.24 17.08
C PHE A 390 16.23 7.95 16.45
N PRO A 391 15.69 7.00 17.24
CA PRO A 391 15.29 5.68 16.76
C PRO A 391 14.16 5.70 15.72
N GLU A 392 13.31 6.72 15.72
CA GLU A 392 12.22 6.86 14.74
C GLU A 392 12.71 7.55 13.47
N GLU A 393 13.50 8.62 13.60
CA GLU A 393 14.01 9.41 12.48
C GLU A 393 15.17 8.73 11.75
N ALA A 394 15.89 7.79 12.37
CA ALA A 394 16.96 7.06 11.71
C ALA A 394 16.48 6.35 10.42
N SER A 395 15.21 5.90 10.36
CA SER A 395 14.63 5.27 9.18
C SER A 395 14.65 6.14 7.93
N TYR A 396 14.76 7.48 8.05
CA TYR A 396 14.82 8.37 6.90
C TYR A 396 16.03 8.12 5.99
N VAL A 397 17.18 7.71 6.54
CA VAL A 397 18.38 7.46 5.71
C VAL A 397 18.33 6.12 4.97
N ILE A 398 17.35 5.25 5.26
CA ILE A 398 17.29 3.89 4.71
C ILE A 398 16.81 3.90 3.25
N PRO A 399 17.62 3.39 2.29
CA PRO A 399 17.24 3.23 0.88
C PRO A 399 16.20 2.14 0.61
N ASN A 400 15.53 2.24 -0.54
CA ASN A 400 14.58 1.25 -1.02
C ASN A 400 15.12 -0.18 -1.11
N GLY A 401 16.44 -0.36 -1.27
CA GLY A 401 17.04 -1.69 -1.36
C GLY A 401 17.10 -2.46 -0.05
N PHE A 402 16.92 -1.80 1.10
CA PHE A 402 16.94 -2.46 2.41
C PHE A 402 15.69 -3.30 2.62
N ASN A 403 15.86 -4.46 3.26
CA ASN A 403 14.76 -5.36 3.54
C ASN A 403 13.96 -4.92 4.77
N ARG A 404 12.67 -5.25 4.76
CA ARG A 404 11.74 -4.98 5.86
C ARG A 404 10.79 -6.15 6.04
N ARG A 405 10.57 -6.55 7.29
CA ARG A 405 9.58 -7.56 7.67
C ARG A 405 8.15 -7.02 7.60
N LEU A 406 7.25 -7.84 7.07
CA LEU A 406 5.84 -7.58 6.89
C LEU A 406 5.04 -8.84 7.20
N LEU A 407 4.15 -8.75 8.18
CA LEU A 407 3.06 -9.72 8.32
C LEU A 407 1.87 -9.25 7.47
N MET A 408 1.41 -10.08 6.54
CA MET A 408 0.27 -9.75 5.68
C MET A 408 -0.79 -10.85 5.68
N THR A 409 -2.05 -10.46 5.88
CA THR A 409 -3.21 -11.36 5.83
C THR A 409 -4.16 -10.89 4.74
N LEU A 410 -4.43 -11.78 3.78
CA LEU A 410 -5.30 -11.55 2.64
C LEU A 410 -6.43 -12.58 2.64
N ASN A 411 -7.60 -12.19 2.14
CA ASN A 411 -8.57 -13.18 1.70
C ASN A 411 -8.20 -13.74 0.31
N LEU A 412 -8.77 -14.87 -0.11
CA LEU A 412 -8.41 -15.52 -1.36
C LEU A 412 -8.74 -14.66 -2.59
N ARG A 413 -9.83 -13.89 -2.56
CA ARG A 413 -10.19 -12.98 -3.65
C ARG A 413 -9.13 -11.89 -3.86
N GLU A 414 -8.61 -11.33 -2.77
CA GLU A 414 -7.49 -10.39 -2.81
C GLU A 414 -6.18 -11.08 -3.18
N THR A 415 -6.01 -12.37 -2.84
CA THR A 415 -4.83 -13.15 -3.26
C THR A 415 -4.82 -13.38 -4.78
N PHE A 416 -5.98 -13.63 -5.40
CA PHE A 416 -6.13 -13.64 -6.86
C PHE A 416 -5.69 -12.29 -7.45
N ALA A 417 -6.28 -11.19 -6.98
CA ALA A 417 -5.97 -9.86 -7.48
C ALA A 417 -4.48 -9.50 -7.31
N PHE A 418 -3.91 -9.78 -6.14
CA PHE A 418 -2.52 -9.51 -5.83
C PHE A 418 -1.58 -10.31 -6.74
N CYS A 419 -1.72 -11.64 -6.78
CA CYS A 419 -0.82 -12.50 -7.53
C CYS A 419 -0.90 -12.22 -9.03
N GLU A 420 -2.09 -12.06 -9.60
CA GLU A 420 -2.24 -11.81 -11.04
C GLU A 420 -1.68 -10.45 -11.45
N LEU A 421 -1.95 -9.39 -10.66
CA LEU A 421 -1.44 -8.06 -10.94
C LEU A 421 0.07 -7.97 -10.74
N ARG A 422 0.60 -8.61 -9.68
CA ARG A 422 2.00 -8.44 -9.27
C ARG A 422 2.95 -9.45 -9.87
N THR A 423 2.48 -10.55 -10.45
CA THR A 423 3.30 -11.42 -11.31
C THR A 423 3.42 -10.92 -12.75
N ALA A 424 2.63 -9.91 -13.13
CA ALA A 424 2.62 -9.36 -14.49
C ALA A 424 3.99 -8.78 -14.89
N PRO A 425 4.38 -8.84 -16.18
CA PRO A 425 5.73 -8.47 -16.61
C PRO A 425 6.06 -6.97 -16.46
N ASN A 426 5.05 -6.12 -16.33
CA ASN A 426 5.19 -4.68 -16.13
C ASN A 426 5.34 -4.27 -14.64
N ALA A 427 5.06 -5.19 -13.71
CA ALA A 427 5.35 -5.01 -12.29
C ALA A 427 6.87 -5.10 -12.06
N HIS A 428 7.34 -4.47 -10.98
CA HIS A 428 8.75 -4.51 -10.64
C HIS A 428 9.20 -5.92 -10.23
N PHE A 429 10.41 -6.31 -10.61
CA PHE A 429 10.91 -7.68 -10.38
C PHE A 429 10.88 -8.09 -8.90
N SER A 430 11.15 -7.17 -7.96
CA SER A 430 11.08 -7.49 -6.54
C SER A 430 9.70 -7.96 -6.08
N VAL A 431 8.62 -7.24 -6.42
CA VAL A 431 7.27 -7.63 -6.01
C VAL A 431 6.76 -8.81 -6.84
N ARG A 432 7.23 -8.96 -8.09
CA ARG A 432 6.96 -10.15 -8.91
C ARG A 432 7.46 -11.42 -8.23
N ARG A 433 8.64 -11.37 -7.61
CA ARG A 433 9.19 -12.50 -6.86
C ARG A 433 8.28 -12.89 -5.68
N ILE A 434 7.81 -11.91 -4.89
CA ILE A 434 6.87 -12.14 -3.79
C ILE A 434 5.58 -12.80 -4.29
N ALA A 435 4.97 -12.20 -5.33
CA ALA A 435 3.70 -12.67 -5.88
C ALA A 435 3.81 -14.06 -6.52
N ALA A 436 4.92 -14.35 -7.21
CA ALA A 436 5.18 -15.66 -7.80
C ALA A 436 5.29 -16.73 -6.69
N ARG A 437 6.05 -16.44 -5.62
CA ARG A 437 6.21 -17.37 -4.50
C ARG A 437 4.89 -17.60 -3.76
N MET A 438 4.08 -16.55 -3.54
CA MET A 438 2.73 -16.70 -2.98
C MET A 438 1.86 -17.63 -3.85
N TYR A 439 1.90 -17.48 -5.17
CA TYR A 439 1.15 -18.34 -6.09
C TYR A 439 1.65 -19.80 -6.06
N GLU A 440 2.96 -20.03 -6.03
CA GLU A 440 3.55 -21.37 -5.90
C GLU A 440 3.07 -22.05 -4.61
N ILE A 441 3.16 -21.35 -3.47
CA ILE A 441 2.67 -21.86 -2.18
C ILE A 441 1.17 -22.19 -2.24
N LEU A 442 0.36 -21.35 -2.91
CA LEU A 442 -1.07 -21.62 -3.08
C LEU A 442 -1.36 -22.85 -3.94
N ARG A 443 -0.57 -23.08 -4.99
CA ARG A 443 -0.68 -24.29 -5.83
C ARG A 443 -0.39 -25.56 -5.06
N GLU A 444 0.52 -25.49 -4.09
CA GLU A 444 0.83 -26.60 -3.20
C GLU A 444 -0.25 -26.79 -2.11
N THR A 445 -0.76 -25.68 -1.57
CA THR A 445 -1.70 -25.70 -0.42
C THR A 445 -3.13 -26.03 -0.84
N HIS A 446 -3.66 -25.37 -1.88
CA HIS A 446 -5.04 -25.53 -2.36
C HIS A 446 -5.07 -25.60 -3.91
N PRO A 447 -4.61 -26.71 -4.51
CA PRO A 447 -4.47 -26.84 -5.97
C PRO A 447 -5.78 -26.67 -6.75
N LEU A 448 -6.93 -27.01 -6.15
CA LEU A 448 -8.23 -26.78 -6.78
C LEU A 448 -8.54 -25.29 -6.94
N LEU A 449 -8.22 -24.47 -5.94
CA LEU A 449 -8.53 -23.04 -5.99
C LEU A 449 -7.49 -22.28 -6.81
N ALA A 450 -6.21 -22.64 -6.65
CA ALA A 450 -5.11 -21.97 -7.33
C ALA A 450 -5.13 -22.11 -8.86
N ARG A 451 -5.68 -23.21 -9.40
CA ARG A 451 -5.73 -23.44 -10.86
C ARG A 451 -6.57 -22.40 -11.62
N PHE A 452 -7.47 -21.69 -10.94
CA PHE A 452 -8.29 -20.64 -11.55
C PHE A 452 -7.60 -19.27 -11.55
N MET A 453 -6.43 -19.14 -10.92
CA MET A 453 -5.64 -17.91 -10.94
C MET A 453 -4.90 -17.78 -12.28
N ARG A 454 -4.90 -16.57 -12.84
CA ARG A 454 -4.29 -16.25 -14.15
C ARG A 454 -2.78 -15.99 -14.06
N CYS A 455 -2.05 -16.91 -13.40
CA CYS A 455 -0.61 -16.81 -13.12
C CYS A 455 0.23 -17.94 -13.78
N GLY A 456 -0.39 -18.90 -14.47
CA GLY A 456 0.27 -20.15 -14.93
C GLY A 456 1.51 -19.97 -15.81
N ASP A 457 1.53 -18.98 -16.71
CA ASP A 457 2.61 -18.77 -17.67
C ASP A 457 3.70 -17.79 -17.16
N ARG A 458 3.68 -17.47 -15.87
CA ARG A 458 4.60 -16.50 -15.26
C ARG A 458 5.88 -17.20 -14.78
N PRO A 459 7.06 -16.54 -14.84
CA PRO A 459 8.29 -17.10 -14.29
C PRO A 459 8.15 -17.42 -12.79
N SER A 460 8.83 -18.47 -12.34
CA SER A 460 8.91 -18.83 -10.92
C SER A 460 9.63 -17.77 -10.09
N ALA A 461 9.42 -17.78 -8.78
CA ALA A 461 10.14 -16.89 -7.86
C ALA A 461 11.67 -17.08 -7.97
N GLU A 462 12.13 -18.33 -8.04
CA GLU A 462 13.54 -18.68 -8.21
C GLU A 462 14.13 -18.15 -9.53
N ALA A 463 13.37 -18.26 -10.64
CA ALA A 463 13.81 -17.75 -11.93
C ALA A 463 13.97 -16.22 -11.92
N ILE A 464 13.04 -15.51 -11.28
CA ILE A 464 13.11 -14.05 -11.09
C ILE A 464 14.31 -13.70 -10.20
N GLU A 465 14.53 -14.45 -9.12
CA GLU A 465 15.65 -14.21 -8.21
C GLU A 465 16.99 -14.31 -8.93
N ARG A 466 17.20 -15.41 -9.66
CA ARG A 466 18.41 -15.66 -10.46
C ARG A 466 18.62 -14.62 -11.57
N GLU A 467 17.56 -14.11 -12.16
CA GLU A 467 17.65 -13.14 -13.27
C GLU A 467 17.97 -11.72 -12.75
N TYR A 468 17.41 -11.32 -11.61
CA TYR A 468 17.41 -9.91 -11.20
C TYR A 468 18.27 -9.58 -9.96
N PHE A 469 18.80 -10.56 -9.23
CA PHE A 469 19.57 -10.33 -8.00
C PHE A 469 20.92 -11.06 -8.00
N VAL A 470 21.95 -10.41 -7.45
CA VAL A 470 23.28 -11.02 -7.21
C VAL A 470 23.38 -11.58 -5.79
N GLY A 471 22.62 -11.00 -4.88
CA GLY A 471 22.59 -11.37 -3.48
C GLY A 471 21.47 -10.63 -2.76
N ILE A 472 20.99 -11.28 -1.70
CA ILE A 472 20.02 -10.75 -0.77
C ILE A 472 20.65 -10.98 0.58
N LYS A 473 21.17 -9.90 1.15
CA LYS A 473 21.84 -9.93 2.44
C LYS A 473 20.84 -9.67 3.54
#